data_AF-V4S2V7-F1
#
_entry.id   AF-V4S2V7-F1
#
_cell.length_a   1.000
_cell.length_b   1.000
_cell.length_c   1.000
_cell.angle_alpha   90.00
_cell.angle_beta   90.00
_cell.angle_gamma   90.00
#
_symmetry.space_group_name_H-M   'P 1'
#
loop_
_entity.id
_entity.type
_entity.pdbx_description
1 polymer ?
#
loop_
_entity_poly.entity_id
_entity_poly.type
_entity_poly.pdbx_seq_one_letter_code
_entity_poly.pdbx_strand_id
1 'polypeptide(L)'
;MPACVPNLEPSLVLSNFTKSQYSDSLNDTKYKGAGIGSEDNWIVVILTTSTPEGSYVPYNAASLISNIGLIYCLLFSLISALLMF
;
A
#
# COMPACT_ATOMS: atom_id res chain seq x y z
N MET A 1 -10.97 2.02 1.26
CA MET A 1 -10.28 3.10 1.99
C MET A 1 -11.12 3.45 3.20
N PRO A 2 -10.79 2.94 4.41
CA PRO A 2 -11.56 3.24 5.61
C PRO A 2 -11.09 4.56 6.26
N ALA A 3 -12.04 5.31 6.83
CA ALA A 3 -11.78 6.41 7.76
C ALA A 3 -12.76 6.33 8.93
N CYS A 4 -12.27 6.67 10.12
CA CYS A 4 -13.08 6.80 11.33
C CYS A 4 -13.21 8.30 11.64
N VAL A 5 -14.40 8.85 11.45
CA VAL A 5 -14.69 10.27 11.65
C VAL A 5 -15.97 10.39 12.49
N PRO A 6 -15.89 10.92 13.71
CA PRO A 6 -17.08 11.19 14.51
C PRO A 6 -17.93 12.29 13.88
N ASN A 7 -19.26 12.14 13.90
CA ASN A 7 -20.23 13.02 13.24
C ASN A 7 -20.02 13.08 11.71
N LEU A 8 -20.38 11.98 11.06
CA LEU A 8 -20.18 11.77 9.62
C LEU A 8 -20.83 12.84 8.76
N GLU A 9 -20.00 13.54 7.97
CA GLU A 9 -20.44 14.27 6.79
C GLU A 9 -19.71 13.67 5.57
N PRO A 10 -20.38 12.84 4.75
CA PRO A 10 -19.75 12.08 3.68
C PRO A 10 -18.94 12.92 2.68
N SER A 11 -19.38 14.15 2.37
CA SER A 11 -18.69 14.99 1.38
C SER A 11 -17.36 15.54 1.91
N LEU A 12 -17.31 15.90 3.21
CA LEU A 12 -16.13 16.36 3.90
C LEU A 12 -15.11 15.22 4.06
N VAL A 13 -15.58 14.03 4.43
CA VAL A 13 -14.70 12.85 4.53
C VAL A 13 -14.12 12.49 3.17
N LEU A 14 -14.91 12.55 2.10
CA LEU A 14 -14.42 12.34 0.74
C LEU A 14 -13.37 13.38 0.34
N SER A 15 -13.57 14.65 0.69
CA SER A 15 -12.59 15.72 0.45
C SER A 15 -11.30 15.55 1.26
N ASN A 16 -11.35 14.89 2.42
CA ASN A 16 -10.16 14.56 3.21
C ASN A 16 -9.44 13.34 2.65
N PHE A 17 -10.15 12.38 2.07
CA PHE A 17 -9.51 11.26 1.39
C PHE A 17 -8.63 11.73 0.22
N THR A 18 -9.05 12.75 -0.53
CA THR A 18 -8.23 13.32 -1.62
C THR A 18 -6.98 14.05 -1.14
N LYS A 19 -6.88 14.36 0.16
CA LYS A 19 -5.71 14.99 0.79
C LYS A 19 -4.89 14.02 1.66
N SER A 20 -5.15 12.72 1.55
CA SER A 20 -4.52 11.67 2.36
C SER A 20 -3.67 10.74 1.50
N GLN A 21 -3.10 9.69 2.11
CA GLN A 21 -2.41 8.60 1.41
C GLN A 21 -3.26 7.91 0.31
N TYR A 22 -4.56 8.15 0.28
CA TYR A 22 -5.48 7.60 -0.71
C TYR A 22 -5.66 8.49 -1.96
N SER A 23 -5.07 9.70 -1.98
CA SER A 23 -5.17 10.66 -3.08
C SER A 23 -4.77 10.05 -4.43
N ASP A 24 -3.69 9.27 -4.44
CA ASP A 24 -3.15 8.69 -5.66
C ASP A 24 -4.14 7.73 -6.30
N SER A 25 -4.83 6.95 -5.48
CA SER A 25 -5.87 6.02 -5.96
C SER A 25 -7.14 6.75 -6.36
N LEU A 26 -7.55 7.82 -5.67
CA LEU A 26 -8.75 8.59 -6.03
C LEU A 26 -8.61 9.39 -7.33
N ASN A 27 -7.39 9.83 -7.64
CA ASN A 27 -7.08 10.59 -8.85
C ASN A 27 -6.62 9.69 -10.01
N ASP A 28 -6.55 8.37 -9.80
CA ASP A 28 -6.10 7.43 -10.82
C ASP A 28 -7.23 7.13 -11.82
N THR A 29 -6.94 7.38 -13.10
CA THR A 29 -7.87 7.16 -14.21
C THR A 29 -8.25 5.70 -14.44
N LYS A 30 -7.52 4.74 -13.84
CA LYS A 30 -7.82 3.30 -13.95
C LYS A 30 -9.13 2.90 -13.27
N TYR A 31 -9.54 3.62 -12.23
CA TYR A 31 -10.80 3.39 -11.55
C TYR A 31 -11.92 4.12 -12.29
N LYS A 32 -13.03 3.43 -12.51
CA LYS A 32 -14.17 3.90 -13.31
C LYS A 32 -15.45 4.07 -12.51
N GLY A 33 -15.47 3.61 -11.27
CA GLY A 33 -16.58 3.81 -10.35
C GLY A 33 -16.10 3.96 -8.90
N ALA A 34 -16.93 4.62 -8.10
CA ALA A 34 -16.73 4.77 -6.67
C ALA A 34 -18.05 4.47 -5.93
N GLY A 35 -17.97 3.68 -4.87
CA GLY A 35 -19.06 3.44 -3.93
C GLY A 35 -18.67 3.92 -2.54
N ILE A 36 -19.63 4.52 -1.83
CA ILE A 36 -19.43 5.02 -0.47
C ILE A 36 -20.38 4.26 0.45
N GLY A 37 -19.81 3.58 1.45
CA GLY A 37 -20.55 2.98 2.56
C GLY A 37 -20.25 3.73 3.85
N SER A 38 -21.26 3.91 4.70
CA SER A 38 -21.10 4.63 5.97
C SER A 38 -21.96 4.00 7.07
N GLU A 39 -21.37 3.86 8.26
CA GLU A 39 -22.06 3.38 9.47
C GLU A 39 -21.48 4.09 10.70
N ASP A 40 -22.35 4.75 11.47
CA ASP A 40 -22.05 5.52 12.69
C ASP A 40 -20.90 6.54 12.59
N ASN A 41 -19.66 6.09 12.78
CA ASN A 41 -18.44 6.90 12.74
C ASN A 41 -17.43 6.39 11.70
N TRP A 42 -17.84 5.48 10.82
CA TRP A 42 -16.99 4.85 9.82
C TRP A 42 -17.51 5.15 8.42
N ILE A 43 -16.59 5.53 7.53
CA ILE A 43 -16.84 5.60 6.08
C ILE A 43 -15.82 4.72 5.38
N VAL A 44 -16.31 3.99 4.38
CA VAL A 44 -15.49 3.18 3.48
C VAL A 44 -15.77 3.60 2.04
N VAL A 45 -14.72 4.02 1.34
CA VAL A 45 -14.76 4.23 -0.11
C VAL A 45 -14.20 3.01 -0.81
N ILE A 46 -14.95 2.50 -1.79
CA ILE A 46 -14.59 1.37 -2.65
C ILE A 46 -14.46 1.89 -4.07
N LEU A 47 -13.36 1.57 -4.74
CA LEU A 47 -13.13 1.91 -6.15
C LEU A 47 -13.26 0.66 -7.01
N THR A 48 -13.87 0.80 -8.18
CA THR A 48 -14.05 -0.29 -9.13
C THR A 48 -13.35 0.00 -10.45
N THR A 49 -12.84 -1.04 -11.09
CA THR A 49 -12.28 -0.99 -12.45
C THR A 49 -13.26 -1.60 -13.44
N SER A 50 -13.05 -1.36 -14.73
CA SER A 50 -13.83 -2.03 -15.79
C SER A 50 -13.32 -3.43 -16.14
N THR A 51 -12.22 -3.86 -15.51
CA THR A 51 -11.57 -5.16 -15.76
C THR A 51 -11.99 -6.17 -14.69
N PRO A 52 -12.34 -7.42 -15.07
CA PRO A 52 -12.62 -8.48 -14.11
C PRO A 52 -11.41 -8.80 -13.21
N GLU A 53 -10.19 -8.65 -13.71
CA GLU A 53 -8.97 -8.89 -12.93
C GLU A 53 -8.64 -7.77 -11.94
N GLY A 54 -9.36 -6.64 -11.93
CA GLY A 54 -9.04 -5.51 -11.05
C GLY A 54 -7.79 -4.73 -11.45
N SER A 55 -7.14 -4.09 -10.47
CA SER A 55 -5.88 -3.34 -10.63
C SER A 55 -4.82 -3.79 -9.61
N TYR A 56 -4.62 -5.10 -9.52
CA TYR A 56 -3.60 -5.66 -8.64
C TYR A 56 -2.25 -5.69 -9.36
N VAL A 57 -1.20 -5.29 -8.65
CA VAL A 57 0.19 -5.43 -9.12
C VAL A 57 0.84 -6.62 -8.42
N PRO A 58 1.58 -7.48 -9.13
CA PRO A 58 2.32 -8.57 -8.50
C PRO A 58 3.39 -7.98 -7.59
N TYR A 59 3.31 -8.31 -6.29
CA TYR A 59 4.32 -7.91 -5.32
C TYR A 59 5.51 -8.87 -5.40
N ASN A 60 6.62 -8.41 -5.97
CA ASN A 60 7.87 -9.17 -6.02
C ASN A 60 8.59 -9.13 -4.67
N ALA A 61 8.10 -9.91 -3.70
CA ALA A 61 8.70 -10.06 -2.37
C ALA A 61 10.16 -10.56 -2.41
N ALA A 62 10.56 -11.25 -3.49
CA ALA A 62 11.89 -11.86 -3.64
C ALA A 62 13.03 -10.83 -3.76
N SER A 63 12.76 -9.56 -4.09
CA SER A 63 13.80 -8.52 -4.21
C SER A 63 14.24 -7.90 -2.89
N LEU A 64 13.56 -8.21 -1.78
CA LEU A 64 13.88 -7.70 -0.43
C LEU A 64 15.02 -8.45 0.26
N ILE A 65 15.70 -9.37 -0.42
CA ILE A 65 16.97 -9.89 0.08
C ILE A 65 17.93 -8.70 0.17
N SER A 66 18.07 -8.17 1.39
CA SER A 66 18.88 -7.01 1.67
C SER A 66 20.31 -7.29 1.22
N ASN A 67 20.75 -6.62 0.16
CA ASN A 67 22.12 -6.69 -0.34
C ASN A 67 23.13 -6.43 0.80
N ILE A 68 22.75 -5.62 1.77
CA ILE A 68 23.54 -5.33 2.98
C ILE A 68 23.72 -6.59 3.84
N GLY A 69 22.65 -7.37 4.07
CA GLY A 69 22.73 -8.64 4.80
C GLY A 69 23.64 -9.66 4.11
N LEU A 70 23.53 -9.78 2.78
CA LEU A 70 24.40 -10.65 1.98
C LEU A 70 25.87 -10.21 2.04
N ILE A 71 26.15 -8.91 1.97
CA ILE A 71 27.52 -8.38 2.08
C ILE A 71 28.11 -8.74 3.45
N TYR A 72 27.36 -8.57 4.54
CA TYR A 72 27.84 -8.94 5.87
C TYR A 72 28.09 -10.45 6.01
N CYS A 73 27.20 -11.29 5.48
CA CYS A 73 27.41 -12.74 5.47
C CYS A 73 28.67 -13.16 4.69
N LEU A 74 28.91 -12.55 3.52
CA LEU A 74 30.09 -12.83 2.70
C LEU A 74 31.38 -12.35 3.37
N LEU A 75 31.38 -11.15 3.96
CA LEU A 75 32.53 -10.62 4.70
C LEU A 75 32.84 -11.47 5.93
N PHE A 76 31.82 -11.89 6.69
CA PHE A 76 32.00 -12.79 7.83
C PHE A 76 32.60 -14.13 7.39
N SER A 77 32.08 -14.73 6.32
CA SER A 77 32.62 -15.99 5.76
C SER A 77 34.07 -15.84 5.29
N LEU A 78 34.44 -14.71 4.68
CA LEU A 78 35.80 -14.44 4.22
C LEU A 78 36.78 -14.29 5.39
N ILE A 79 36.38 -13.56 6.43
CA ILE A 79 37.18 -13.39 7.65
C ILE A 79 37.38 -14.73 8.36
N SER A 80 36.32 -15.54 8.51
CA SER A 80 36.42 -16.87 9.10
C SER A 80 37.37 -17.78 8.32
N ALA A 81 37.33 -17.75 6.99
CA ALA A 81 38.27 -18.51 6.16
C ALA A 81 39.71 -18.05 6.40
N LEU A 82 39.97 -16.73 6.40
CA LEU A 82 41.31 -16.18 6.62
C LEU A 82 41.88 -16.50 8.01
N LEU A 83 41.03 -16.56 9.04
CA LEU A 83 41.43 -16.93 10.40
C LEU A 83 41.68 -18.43 10.59
N MET A 84 41.24 -19.27 9.64
CA MET A 84 41.38 -20.72 9.71
C MET A 84 42.63 -21.24 8.94
N PHE A 85 43.33 -20.36 8.21
CA PHE A 85 44.62 -20.60 7.56
C PHE A 85 45.76 -19.96 8.36
#